data_AF-A0A940TGZ2-F1
#
_entry.id   AF-A0A940TGZ2-F1
#
_cell.length_a   1.000
_cell.length_b   1.000
_cell.length_c   1.000
_cell.angle_alpha   90.00
_cell.angle_beta   90.00
_cell.angle_gamma   90.00
#
_symmetry.space_group_name_H-M   'P 1'
#
loop_
_entity.id
_entity.type
_entity.pdbx_description
1 polymer ?
#
loop_
_entity_poly.entity_id
_entity_poly.type
_entity_poly.pdbx_seq_one_letter_code
_entity_poly.pdbx_strand_id
1 'polypeptide(L)'
;MEKKSLKRITAAATALIMTAGMTFQTFAEDTLPASDTNKQTEKVTESEAEKKAEKAAESETEKKAEKAAESETEKKAEKAEDSETEKQTEEITVAETEEQADNNTAAVPDSDAEIAAATVEIERWKYDQKTKTLTVTTDLENEYYSFFPEWQDEVENVVIENGVALIADGFFGGCKNLKSVEIPDSVQTIDGAFYDCTSLKSITLPDSITGLCRGTFSGCSALEEVHLGKSLNTLGWGINPGEFSDCVSLEHIDLPDSVSTIQNDTFNGCTALKSIKVPEHVEAIYERVFMNCTSLAEVDLNPNNDYSYLRYIKKDAFRNCTSLEKIEIPENVDHIDENAFAGCTKLKEVTVLSPNCVIEYNSFEGCDPSLVIKAYKGSKAEKYAERNGFAFEAVQKKVPTEEERKEAERKQAEEEKEREEAALKREAEEKEKEKAELIKSLSDEGMRGDINGDGVINVFDVMRYKREIV
;
A
#
# COMPACT_ATOMS: atom_id res chain seq x y z
N MET A 1 -6.09 -2.77 -56.17
CA MET A 1 -5.04 -2.63 -57.21
C MET A 1 -3.80 -1.98 -56.57
N GLU A 2 -3.15 -2.66 -55.61
CA GLU A 2 -2.61 -1.94 -54.43
C GLU A 2 -1.09 -1.95 -54.17
N LYS A 3 -0.21 -2.47 -55.05
CA LYS A 3 1.26 -2.39 -54.82
C LYS A 3 1.91 -1.09 -55.33
N LYS A 4 1.13 0.00 -55.43
CA LYS A 4 1.59 1.34 -55.85
C LYS A 4 1.27 2.49 -54.87
N SER A 5 0.39 2.27 -53.89
CA SER A 5 0.03 3.26 -52.86
C SER A 5 1.12 3.39 -51.78
N LEU A 6 1.67 2.26 -51.31
CA LEU A 6 2.60 2.24 -50.17
C LEU A 6 3.97 2.95 -50.42
N LYS A 7 4.31 3.28 -51.67
CA LYS A 7 5.54 4.02 -52.03
C LYS A 7 5.37 5.55 -52.09
N ARG A 8 4.27 6.10 -51.55
CA ARG A 8 4.03 7.57 -51.52
C ARG A 8 3.92 8.17 -50.12
N ILE A 9 3.84 7.37 -49.07
CA ILE A 9 3.74 7.85 -47.67
C ILE A 9 5.15 8.04 -47.06
N THR A 10 6.10 7.15 -47.38
CA THR A 10 7.51 7.20 -46.93
C THR A 10 8.37 8.31 -47.55
N ALA A 11 7.75 9.32 -48.18
CA ALA A 11 8.42 10.42 -48.88
C ALA A 11 8.02 11.82 -48.39
N ALA A 12 7.19 11.91 -47.34
CA ALA A 12 6.65 13.17 -46.82
C ALA A 12 7.28 13.64 -45.49
N ALA A 13 8.27 12.92 -44.96
CA ALA A 13 8.85 13.14 -43.63
C ALA A 13 10.34 13.55 -43.65
N THR A 14 10.85 14.10 -44.77
CA THR A 14 12.29 14.39 -44.92
C THR A 14 12.61 15.60 -45.82
N ALA A 15 11.66 16.53 -45.97
CA ALA A 15 11.89 17.84 -46.59
C ALA A 15 10.87 18.86 -46.08
N LEU A 16 11.33 20.10 -45.84
CA LEU A 16 10.63 21.20 -45.14
C LEU A 16 10.37 20.91 -43.64
N ILE A 17 10.73 21.78 -42.68
CA ILE A 17 11.37 23.11 -42.75
C ILE A 17 12.47 23.24 -41.68
N MET A 18 13.61 23.82 -42.05
CA MET A 18 14.52 24.50 -41.13
C MET A 18 14.19 25.99 -41.11
N THR A 19 13.71 26.54 -40.01
CA THR A 19 13.77 28.00 -39.70
C THR A 19 13.63 28.20 -38.19
N ALA A 20 14.31 29.22 -37.63
CA ALA A 20 14.46 29.51 -36.20
C ALA A 20 15.23 28.42 -35.41
N GLY A 21 16.53 28.56 -35.14
CA GLY A 21 17.44 29.64 -35.55
C GLY A 21 17.54 30.80 -34.56
N MET A 22 18.04 30.55 -33.35
CA MET A 22 18.75 31.53 -32.52
C MET A 22 19.94 30.87 -31.83
N THR A 23 20.99 31.65 -31.56
CA THR A 23 22.36 31.18 -31.29
C THR A 23 22.79 31.38 -29.85
N PHE A 24 23.70 30.53 -29.34
CA PHE A 24 24.90 31.03 -28.67
C PHE A 24 26.12 30.12 -28.95
N GLN A 25 27.32 30.67 -28.78
CA GLN A 25 28.54 30.21 -29.45
C GLN A 25 29.21 28.96 -28.82
N THR A 26 29.70 28.07 -29.68
CA THR A 26 30.95 27.33 -29.46
C THR A 26 32.13 28.10 -30.08
N PHE A 27 33.35 27.80 -29.64
CA PHE A 27 34.59 28.28 -30.27
C PHE A 27 35.37 27.09 -30.85
N ALA A 28 36.06 27.32 -31.97
CA ALA A 28 37.03 26.40 -32.58
C ALA A 28 38.17 26.09 -31.58
N GLU A 29 38.72 24.87 -31.47
CA GLU A 29 39.32 24.01 -32.52
C GLU A 29 40.59 24.64 -33.12
N ASP A 30 41.75 24.06 -32.79
CA ASP A 30 42.90 23.98 -33.71
C ASP A 30 43.89 22.86 -33.30
N THR A 31 44.90 22.59 -34.12
CA THR A 31 45.51 21.26 -34.28
C THR A 31 46.89 21.01 -33.63
N LEU A 32 47.14 19.71 -33.37
CA LEU A 32 48.40 18.91 -33.47
C LEU A 32 49.72 19.63 -33.86
N PRO A 33 50.92 19.18 -33.37
CA PRO A 33 51.31 17.75 -33.46
C PRO A 33 52.19 17.17 -32.33
N ALA A 34 52.51 15.89 -32.48
CA ALA A 34 53.48 15.16 -31.65
C ALA A 34 54.92 15.24 -32.19
N SER A 35 55.90 14.93 -31.34
CA SER A 35 57.31 14.73 -31.73
C SER A 35 58.00 13.70 -30.82
N ASP A 36 58.60 12.66 -31.41
CA ASP A 36 59.46 11.71 -30.70
C ASP A 36 60.77 12.34 -30.20
N THR A 37 61.26 11.94 -29.02
CA THR A 37 62.70 11.69 -28.80
C THR A 37 63.04 10.91 -27.50
N ASN A 38 63.14 9.59 -27.63
CA ASN A 38 64.39 8.83 -27.40
C ASN A 38 65.29 9.10 -26.14
N LYS A 39 65.25 8.13 -25.21
CA LYS A 39 66.38 7.51 -24.44
C LYS A 39 67.01 8.16 -23.19
N GLN A 40 67.64 7.24 -22.43
CA GLN A 40 68.66 7.42 -21.35
C GLN A 40 68.16 7.98 -20.00
N THR A 41 68.81 7.73 -18.85
CA THR A 41 69.25 6.49 -18.14
C THR A 41 69.76 6.94 -16.75
N GLU A 42 70.09 5.99 -15.85
CA GLU A 42 70.66 6.23 -14.50
C GLU A 42 69.63 6.81 -13.49
N LYS A 43 69.43 6.31 -12.26
CA LYS A 43 70.13 5.40 -11.34
C LYS A 43 71.31 6.00 -10.56
N VAL A 44 70.99 6.63 -9.43
CA VAL A 44 71.87 6.83 -8.26
C VAL A 44 71.13 6.30 -7.01
N THR A 45 71.87 5.89 -5.98
CA THR A 45 71.40 5.17 -4.78
C THR A 45 71.75 5.91 -3.47
N GLU A 46 71.23 5.39 -2.34
CA GLU A 46 71.57 5.76 -0.96
C GLU A 46 71.16 7.18 -0.50
N SER A 47 70.79 7.44 0.77
CA SER A 47 71.21 6.77 2.01
C SER A 47 70.08 6.42 3.00
N GLU A 48 70.26 5.28 3.67
CA GLU A 48 70.23 5.02 5.13
C GLU A 48 69.41 5.99 6.04
N ALA A 49 68.49 5.57 6.92
CA ALA A 49 68.36 4.40 7.82
C ALA A 49 69.01 4.54 9.22
N GLU A 50 68.32 5.23 10.14
CA GLU A 50 68.39 5.08 11.61
C GLU A 50 67.14 5.76 12.21
N LYS A 51 66.47 5.35 13.30
CA LYS A 51 66.79 4.42 14.40
C LYS A 51 65.61 3.49 14.76
N LYS A 52 65.85 2.52 15.66
CA LYS A 52 64.88 1.58 16.25
C LYS A 52 65.26 1.34 17.73
N ALA A 53 64.39 0.66 18.51
CA ALA A 53 64.58 0.23 19.92
C ALA A 53 64.48 1.35 21.01
N GLU A 54 64.00 1.15 22.25
CA GLU A 54 63.34 -0.02 22.92
C GLU A 54 62.79 0.32 24.35
N LYS A 55 61.70 -0.36 24.80
CA LYS A 55 61.11 -0.49 26.18
C LYS A 55 60.60 0.80 26.89
N ALA A 56 59.40 0.86 27.49
CA ALA A 56 58.74 0.12 28.60
C ALA A 56 59.13 0.66 30.01
N ALA A 57 58.27 0.75 31.04
CA ALA A 57 56.85 0.37 31.21
C ALA A 57 56.07 1.52 31.96
N GLU A 58 55.12 1.41 32.91
CA GLU A 58 54.47 0.34 33.74
C GLU A 58 53.10 0.89 34.30
N SER A 59 52.38 0.15 35.18
CA SER A 59 51.07 0.42 35.84
C SER A 59 49.83 0.46 34.91
N GLU A 60 48.78 -0.37 35.04
CA GLU A 60 47.95 -0.85 36.18
C GLU A 60 46.95 0.20 36.72
N THR A 61 45.68 -0.12 37.00
CA THR A 61 45.10 -1.43 37.38
C THR A 61 43.93 -1.96 36.52
N GLU A 62 43.69 -3.27 36.67
CA GLU A 62 42.60 -4.08 36.12
C GLU A 62 41.33 -4.07 37.06
N LYS A 63 40.15 -4.69 36.82
CA LYS A 63 39.57 -5.48 35.69
C LYS A 63 38.02 -5.60 35.81
N LYS A 64 37.44 -6.14 34.73
CA LYS A 64 36.24 -7.01 34.59
C LYS A 64 35.90 -7.94 35.79
N ALA A 65 34.73 -8.58 35.91
CA ALA A 65 33.35 -8.45 35.37
C ALA A 65 32.44 -9.58 35.91
N GLU A 66 31.15 -9.57 35.52
CA GLU A 66 30.26 -10.73 35.28
C GLU A 66 29.55 -11.52 36.43
N LYS A 67 28.22 -11.62 36.26
CA LYS A 67 27.28 -12.75 36.55
C LYS A 67 26.86 -13.18 37.98
N ALA A 68 25.54 -13.50 38.04
CA ALA A 68 24.83 -14.42 38.95
C ALA A 68 24.68 -14.03 40.43
N ALA A 69 23.64 -14.45 41.18
CA ALA A 69 22.27 -14.87 40.84
C ALA A 69 21.40 -14.93 42.13
N GLU A 70 20.08 -15.10 41.98
CA GLU A 70 19.09 -15.59 42.97
C GLU A 70 18.76 -14.78 44.25
N SER A 71 17.44 -14.63 44.47
CA SER A 71 16.69 -14.60 45.75
C SER A 71 16.93 -13.44 46.75
N GLU A 72 16.04 -13.13 47.71
CA GLU A 72 14.82 -13.81 48.22
C GLU A 72 13.53 -12.95 48.14
N THR A 73 12.42 -13.51 48.65
CA THR A 73 11.04 -12.99 48.61
C THR A 73 10.57 -12.37 49.94
N GLU A 74 9.27 -12.00 50.00
CA GLU A 74 8.49 -11.49 51.15
C GLU A 74 8.43 -9.94 51.30
N LYS A 75 7.29 -9.31 51.65
CA LYS A 75 5.93 -9.83 51.95
C LYS A 75 4.82 -8.82 51.60
N LYS A 76 3.58 -9.31 51.47
CA LYS A 76 2.35 -8.52 51.23
C LYS A 76 1.93 -7.68 52.46
N ALA A 77 1.15 -6.62 52.21
CA ALA A 77 -0.06 -6.32 53.00
C ALA A 77 -1.09 -5.47 52.23
N GLU A 78 -2.34 -5.94 52.15
CA GLU A 78 -3.55 -5.10 52.08
C GLU A 78 -3.80 -4.46 53.48
N LYS A 79 -4.73 -3.53 53.74
CA LYS A 79 -6.02 -3.23 53.09
C LYS A 79 -6.50 -1.79 53.42
N ALA A 80 -7.65 -1.41 52.87
CA ALA A 80 -8.32 -0.11 53.07
C ALA A 80 -9.08 0.01 54.40
N GLU A 81 -9.46 1.25 54.76
CA GLU A 81 -10.63 1.57 55.60
C GLU A 81 -11.17 2.98 55.24
N ASP A 82 -12.44 3.27 55.57
CA ASP A 82 -13.23 4.42 55.10
C ASP A 82 -13.00 5.74 55.85
N SER A 83 -13.39 6.88 55.25
CA SER A 83 -14.47 7.75 55.79
C SER A 83 -14.73 9.03 54.96
N GLU A 84 -15.98 9.51 55.04
CA GLU A 84 -16.46 10.74 54.38
C GLU A 84 -16.08 12.01 55.16
N THR A 85 -16.03 13.17 54.49
CA THR A 85 -16.87 14.34 54.88
C THR A 85 -16.86 15.49 53.86
N GLU A 86 -18.01 16.19 53.81
CA GLU A 86 -18.21 17.60 53.44
C GLU A 86 -17.57 18.18 52.16
N LYS A 87 -18.39 18.39 51.13
CA LYS A 87 -18.28 19.55 50.23
C LYS A 87 -19.30 20.62 50.65
N GLN A 88 -18.83 21.80 51.01
CA GLN A 88 -19.70 22.96 51.24
C GLN A 88 -20.13 23.59 49.91
N THR A 89 -21.37 24.08 49.89
CA THR A 89 -21.91 24.97 48.85
C THR A 89 -21.58 26.42 49.20
N GLU A 90 -21.03 27.18 48.25
CA GLU A 90 -21.14 28.65 48.26
C GLU A 90 -21.81 29.12 46.97
N GLU A 91 -22.94 29.79 47.12
CA GLU A 91 -23.53 30.61 46.06
C GLU A 91 -22.74 31.92 45.95
N ILE A 92 -22.40 32.34 44.73
CA ILE A 92 -21.97 33.73 44.48
C ILE A 92 -22.94 34.34 43.47
N THR A 93 -23.88 35.12 43.98
CA THR A 93 -24.72 36.01 43.20
C THR A 93 -24.04 37.37 43.06
N VAL A 94 -23.91 37.87 41.83
CA VAL A 94 -23.63 39.27 41.54
C VAL A 94 -24.57 39.69 40.42
N ALA A 95 -25.26 40.82 40.62
CA ALA A 95 -26.36 41.26 39.76
C ALA A 95 -25.88 41.88 38.44
N GLU A 96 -26.80 41.90 37.48
CA GLU A 96 -26.68 42.60 36.20
C GLU A 96 -26.67 44.13 36.37
N THR A 97 -26.33 44.84 35.30
CA THR A 97 -26.66 46.27 35.15
C THR A 97 -27.31 46.47 33.79
N GLU A 98 -28.59 46.81 33.80
CA GLU A 98 -29.36 47.17 32.60
C GLU A 98 -29.05 48.61 32.14
N GLU A 99 -29.23 48.89 30.85
CA GLU A 99 -29.50 50.23 30.35
C GLU A 99 -30.87 50.23 29.65
N GLN A 100 -31.68 51.27 29.92
CA GLN A 100 -33.14 51.25 29.70
C GLN A 100 -33.57 51.62 28.27
N ALA A 101 -34.70 51.06 27.81
CA ALA A 101 -35.68 51.79 26.99
C ALA A 101 -37.11 51.23 27.17
N ASP A 102 -38.07 52.11 27.46
CA ASP A 102 -39.41 51.78 27.95
C ASP A 102 -40.39 51.09 26.98
N ASN A 103 -41.03 50.04 27.49
CA ASN A 103 -42.49 49.81 27.53
C ASN A 103 -43.41 50.34 26.39
N ASN A 104 -44.15 49.42 25.76
CA ASN A 104 -45.62 49.50 25.80
C ASN A 104 -46.29 48.11 25.73
N THR A 105 -47.46 47.96 26.32
CA THR A 105 -48.06 46.65 26.65
C THR A 105 -49.14 46.21 25.66
N ALA A 106 -49.10 44.93 25.25
CA ALA A 106 -50.24 44.19 24.71
C ALA A 106 -50.19 42.73 25.19
N ALA A 107 -51.35 42.10 25.40
CA ALA A 107 -51.43 40.77 26.01
C ALA A 107 -51.27 39.62 25.01
N VAL A 108 -50.74 38.51 25.50
CA VAL A 108 -50.62 37.21 24.82
C VAL A 108 -51.99 36.62 24.46
N PRO A 109 -52.17 36.09 23.25
CA PRO A 109 -52.94 34.86 23.02
C PRO A 109 -51.97 33.68 22.89
N ASP A 110 -52.24 32.63 23.66
CA ASP A 110 -51.43 31.42 23.74
C ASP A 110 -51.87 30.41 22.66
N SER A 111 -50.92 29.85 21.91
CA SER A 111 -51.19 28.75 20.97
C SER A 111 -49.91 28.03 20.56
N ASP A 112 -49.79 26.78 20.98
CA ASP A 112 -48.65 25.89 20.78
C ASP A 112 -48.20 25.78 19.32
N ALA A 113 -46.91 25.98 19.08
CA ALA A 113 -46.22 25.60 17.85
C ALA A 113 -44.72 25.35 18.13
N GLU A 114 -44.42 24.45 19.07
CA GLU A 114 -43.06 23.88 19.16
C GLU A 114 -42.73 23.22 17.82
N ILE A 115 -41.77 23.78 17.08
CA ILE A 115 -41.04 23.02 16.07
C ILE A 115 -40.07 22.12 16.83
N ALA A 116 -40.62 21.07 17.44
CA ALA A 116 -39.84 19.99 18.02
C ALA A 116 -39.06 19.34 16.87
N ALA A 117 -37.75 19.64 16.80
CA ALA A 117 -36.83 18.98 15.90
C ALA A 117 -36.70 17.52 16.35
N ALA A 118 -37.58 16.67 15.82
CA ALA A 118 -37.62 15.26 16.17
C ALA A 118 -36.30 14.59 15.76
N THR A 119 -35.42 14.42 16.74
CA THR A 119 -34.26 13.54 16.64
C THR A 119 -34.79 12.12 16.47
N VAL A 120 -34.89 11.68 15.22
CA VAL A 120 -35.13 10.27 14.91
C VAL A 120 -33.94 9.51 15.47
N GLU A 121 -34.18 8.70 16.50
CA GLU A 121 -33.19 7.71 16.94
C GLU A 121 -32.99 6.73 15.78
N ILE A 122 -31.89 6.92 15.05
CA ILE A 122 -31.47 6.00 14.00
C ILE A 122 -30.99 4.74 14.72
N GLU A 123 -31.84 3.71 14.70
CA GLU A 123 -31.51 2.38 15.19
C GLU A 123 -30.42 1.79 14.29
N ARG A 124 -29.15 2.05 14.64
CA ARG A 124 -27.95 1.70 13.84
C ARG A 124 -27.68 0.19 13.77
N TRP A 125 -28.14 -0.56 14.77
CA TRP A 125 -27.99 -2.01 14.85
C TRP A 125 -29.04 -2.65 15.78
N LYS A 126 -29.20 -3.97 15.67
CA LYS A 126 -30.10 -4.83 16.45
C LYS A 126 -29.35 -6.06 16.93
N TYR A 127 -29.45 -6.41 18.21
CA TYR A 127 -28.83 -7.63 18.76
C TYR A 127 -29.88 -8.66 19.18
N ASP A 128 -29.83 -9.87 18.60
CA ASP A 128 -30.61 -11.02 19.06
C ASP A 128 -29.75 -11.90 19.99
N GLN A 129 -29.94 -11.75 21.30
CA GLN A 129 -29.31 -12.57 22.36
C GLN A 129 -29.49 -14.08 22.16
N LYS A 130 -30.56 -14.54 21.47
CA LYS A 130 -30.85 -15.97 21.30
C LYS A 130 -30.01 -16.61 20.19
N THR A 131 -29.73 -15.88 19.11
CA THR A 131 -28.85 -16.33 18.01
C THR A 131 -27.44 -15.74 18.10
N LYS A 132 -27.21 -14.81 19.04
CA LYS A 132 -25.99 -14.02 19.21
C LYS A 132 -25.59 -13.28 17.94
N THR A 133 -26.61 -12.79 17.22
CA THR A 133 -26.45 -12.09 15.93
C THR A 133 -26.63 -10.60 16.11
N LEU A 134 -25.67 -9.81 15.64
CA LEU A 134 -25.85 -8.37 15.43
C LEU A 134 -26.24 -8.12 13.97
N THR A 135 -27.37 -7.46 13.75
CA THR A 135 -27.75 -6.92 12.43
C THR A 135 -27.44 -5.43 12.40
N VAL A 136 -26.66 -4.96 11.43
CA VAL A 136 -26.30 -3.54 11.24
C VAL A 136 -27.15 -2.95 10.13
N THR A 137 -27.83 -1.86 10.44
CA THR A 137 -28.92 -1.27 9.62
C THR A 137 -28.54 0.06 8.97
N THR A 138 -27.47 0.72 9.43
CA THR A 138 -26.96 1.98 8.87
C THR A 138 -25.44 2.06 8.97
N ASP A 139 -24.84 3.07 8.36
CA ASP A 139 -23.42 3.39 8.53
C ASP A 139 -23.01 3.50 10.00
N LEU A 140 -21.83 2.94 10.28
CA LEU A 140 -21.23 2.88 11.61
C LEU A 140 -20.10 3.91 11.69
N GLU A 141 -20.48 5.16 11.95
CA GLU A 141 -19.55 6.29 12.09
C GLU A 141 -18.87 6.28 13.48
N ASN A 142 -17.66 6.85 13.57
CA ASN A 142 -16.84 6.85 14.79
C ASN A 142 -17.33 7.89 15.83
N GLU A 143 -18.35 7.53 16.59
CA GLU A 143 -18.80 8.27 17.79
C GLU A 143 -17.99 7.90 19.04
N TYR A 144 -16.67 8.14 19.00
CA TYR A 144 -15.76 8.21 20.17
C TYR A 144 -16.10 7.26 21.34
N TYR A 145 -15.90 5.95 21.14
CA TYR A 145 -16.36 4.89 22.05
C TYR A 145 -15.81 4.98 23.49
N SER A 146 -16.50 5.75 24.34
CA SER A 146 -16.35 5.72 25.81
C SER A 146 -17.20 4.63 26.46
N PHE A 147 -17.89 3.80 25.66
CA PHE A 147 -18.76 2.73 26.11
C PHE A 147 -18.61 1.52 25.17
N PHE A 148 -18.26 0.38 25.75
CA PHE A 148 -18.23 -0.91 25.05
C PHE A 148 -19.66 -1.46 24.93
N PRO A 149 -20.15 -1.83 23.73
CA PRO A 149 -21.52 -2.34 23.58
C PRO A 149 -21.77 -3.64 24.35
N GLU A 150 -22.94 -3.79 24.96
CA GLU A 150 -23.29 -4.97 25.77
C GLU A 150 -23.17 -6.31 25.02
N TRP A 151 -23.25 -6.29 23.69
CA TRP A 151 -23.13 -7.48 22.83
C TRP A 151 -21.68 -7.88 22.50
N GLN A 152 -20.67 -7.04 22.76
CA GLN A 152 -19.29 -7.24 22.28
C GLN A 152 -18.65 -8.55 22.78
N ASP A 153 -18.86 -8.90 24.05
CA ASP A 153 -18.39 -10.14 24.65
C ASP A 153 -19.27 -11.37 24.27
N GLU A 154 -20.48 -11.17 23.76
CA GLU A 154 -21.44 -12.26 23.48
C GLU A 154 -21.66 -12.56 21.99
N VAL A 155 -21.42 -11.62 21.08
CA VAL A 155 -21.72 -11.74 19.64
C VAL A 155 -20.94 -12.88 18.99
N GLU A 156 -21.63 -13.68 18.17
CA GLU A 156 -21.04 -14.78 17.40
C GLU A 156 -21.21 -14.58 15.89
N ASN A 157 -22.20 -13.81 15.45
CA ASN A 157 -22.50 -13.56 14.04
C ASN A 157 -22.80 -12.07 13.82
N VAL A 158 -22.34 -11.51 12.70
CA VAL A 158 -22.67 -10.15 12.25
C VAL A 158 -23.27 -10.21 10.86
N VAL A 159 -24.37 -9.49 10.65
CA VAL A 159 -25.02 -9.33 9.34
C VAL A 159 -25.13 -7.84 9.04
N ILE A 160 -24.49 -7.38 7.97
CA ILE A 160 -24.56 -5.99 7.51
C ILE A 160 -25.67 -5.88 6.45
N GLU A 161 -26.65 -4.98 6.63
CA GLU A 161 -27.74 -4.81 5.67
C GLU A 161 -27.34 -4.01 4.42
N ASN A 162 -28.04 -4.26 3.31
CA ASN A 162 -27.84 -3.52 2.07
C ASN A 162 -28.20 -2.04 2.25
N GLY A 163 -27.22 -1.16 2.03
CA GLY A 163 -27.35 0.28 2.23
C GLY A 163 -26.29 0.83 3.19
N VAL A 164 -25.66 -0.02 4.01
CA VAL A 164 -24.45 0.32 4.76
C VAL A 164 -23.28 0.44 3.78
N ALA A 165 -22.55 1.55 3.85
CA ALA A 165 -21.36 1.87 3.06
C ALA A 165 -20.07 1.89 3.90
N LEU A 166 -20.16 2.18 5.20
CA LEU A 166 -19.02 2.35 6.12
C LEU A 166 -19.14 1.49 7.39
N ILE A 167 -18.05 0.78 7.69
CA ILE A 167 -17.76 0.21 9.02
C ILE A 167 -16.48 0.89 9.53
N ALA A 168 -16.57 1.71 10.59
CA ALA A 168 -15.44 2.50 11.11
C ALA A 168 -14.52 1.77 12.11
N ASP A 169 -13.36 2.40 12.37
CA ASP A 169 -12.27 1.92 13.23
C ASP A 169 -12.76 1.29 14.54
N GLY A 170 -12.35 0.04 14.77
CA GLY A 170 -12.57 -0.69 16.01
C GLY A 170 -14.02 -1.08 16.34
N PHE A 171 -15.01 -0.90 15.45
CA PHE A 171 -16.42 -1.17 15.80
C PHE A 171 -16.68 -2.61 16.28
N PHE A 172 -16.04 -3.59 15.66
CA PHE A 172 -16.05 -5.00 16.09
C PHE A 172 -14.75 -5.39 16.82
N GLY A 173 -13.89 -4.43 17.14
CA GLY A 173 -12.61 -4.62 17.79
C GLY A 173 -12.75 -5.41 19.09
N GLY A 174 -11.99 -6.49 19.23
CA GLY A 174 -12.02 -7.35 20.41
C GLY A 174 -13.27 -8.21 20.57
N CYS A 175 -14.14 -8.35 19.56
CA CYS A 175 -15.29 -9.28 19.57
C CYS A 175 -14.80 -10.75 19.52
N LYS A 176 -14.24 -11.24 20.62
CA LYS A 176 -13.50 -12.52 20.71
C LYS A 176 -14.36 -13.77 20.44
N ASN A 177 -15.68 -13.66 20.50
CA ASN A 177 -16.63 -14.72 20.18
C ASN A 177 -17.17 -14.68 18.75
N LEU A 178 -16.86 -13.64 17.96
CA LEU A 178 -17.31 -13.47 16.58
C LEU A 178 -16.74 -14.57 15.67
N LYS A 179 -17.61 -15.25 14.92
CA LYS A 179 -17.28 -16.41 14.06
C LYS A 179 -17.61 -16.19 12.59
N SER A 180 -18.64 -15.38 12.30
CA SER A 180 -19.11 -15.08 10.95
C SER A 180 -19.47 -13.60 10.79
N VAL A 181 -19.22 -13.07 9.59
CA VAL A 181 -19.59 -11.70 9.18
C VAL A 181 -20.13 -11.77 7.74
N GLU A 182 -21.37 -11.37 7.53
CA GLU A 182 -21.98 -11.22 6.21
C GLU A 182 -21.90 -9.75 5.77
N ILE A 183 -21.17 -9.47 4.69
CA ILE A 183 -20.87 -8.12 4.18
C ILE A 183 -21.41 -7.97 2.75
N PRO A 184 -22.35 -7.04 2.47
CA PRO A 184 -22.92 -6.83 1.14
C PRO A 184 -22.09 -5.87 0.28
N ASP A 185 -22.30 -5.92 -1.04
CA ASP A 185 -21.65 -5.06 -2.05
C ASP A 185 -21.93 -3.54 -1.87
N SER A 186 -22.82 -3.15 -0.95
CA SER A 186 -22.98 -1.73 -0.59
C SER A 186 -21.83 -1.18 0.25
N VAL A 187 -21.10 -2.03 0.99
CA VAL A 187 -19.98 -1.61 1.84
C VAL A 187 -18.79 -1.21 0.97
N GLN A 188 -18.39 0.06 1.04
CA GLN A 188 -17.26 0.61 0.29
C GLN A 188 -15.99 0.66 1.15
N THR A 189 -16.15 0.86 2.47
CA THR A 189 -15.04 1.07 3.41
C THR A 189 -15.21 0.21 4.66
N ILE A 190 -14.14 -0.53 4.97
CA ILE A 190 -13.92 -1.14 6.28
C ILE A 190 -12.64 -0.53 6.83
N ASP A 191 -12.77 0.23 7.91
CA ASP A 191 -11.67 0.88 8.61
C ASP A 191 -11.47 0.18 9.96
N GLY A 192 -10.27 -0.36 10.24
CA GLY A 192 -9.85 -0.94 11.53
C GLY A 192 -10.77 -2.00 12.19
N ALA A 193 -11.80 -2.49 11.50
CA ALA A 193 -13.04 -2.85 12.20
C ALA A 193 -12.99 -4.12 13.04
N PHE A 194 -12.21 -5.14 12.67
CA PHE A 194 -12.26 -6.50 13.24
C PHE A 194 -10.98 -6.91 13.98
N TYR A 195 -10.16 -5.97 14.46
CA TYR A 195 -8.96 -6.31 15.23
C TYR A 195 -9.32 -7.17 16.47
N ASP A 196 -8.45 -8.08 16.90
CA ASP A 196 -8.66 -9.01 18.03
C ASP A 196 -9.97 -9.84 17.98
N CYS A 197 -10.58 -10.04 16.79
CA CYS A 197 -11.67 -11.01 16.59
C CYS A 197 -11.15 -12.46 16.59
N THR A 198 -10.64 -12.93 17.74
CA THR A 198 -9.88 -14.19 17.87
C THR A 198 -10.64 -15.48 17.55
N SER A 199 -11.95 -15.45 17.29
CA SER A 199 -12.74 -16.60 16.84
C SER A 199 -13.13 -16.55 15.36
N LEU A 200 -12.81 -15.47 14.64
CA LEU A 200 -13.17 -15.30 13.23
C LEU A 200 -12.29 -16.22 12.39
N LYS A 201 -12.91 -17.17 11.69
CA LYS A 201 -12.22 -18.23 10.95
C LYS A 201 -12.03 -17.93 9.47
N SER A 202 -13.01 -17.29 8.85
CA SER A 202 -12.91 -16.82 7.48
C SER A 202 -13.70 -15.55 7.27
N ILE A 203 -13.33 -14.78 6.25
CA ILE A 203 -14.10 -13.61 5.82
C ILE A 203 -14.07 -13.45 4.30
N THR A 204 -15.18 -13.00 3.74
CA THR A 204 -15.30 -12.61 2.33
C THR A 204 -15.50 -11.10 2.25
N LEU A 205 -14.66 -10.43 1.48
CA LEU A 205 -14.79 -9.01 1.18
C LEU A 205 -15.50 -8.83 -0.18
N PRO A 206 -16.52 -7.98 -0.28
CA PRO A 206 -17.17 -7.69 -1.56
C PRO A 206 -16.21 -6.99 -2.54
N ASP A 207 -16.51 -7.11 -3.84
CA ASP A 207 -15.73 -6.49 -4.93
C ASP A 207 -15.76 -4.94 -4.89
N SER A 208 -16.56 -4.32 -4.03
CA SER A 208 -16.64 -2.87 -3.80
C SER A 208 -15.48 -2.28 -3.00
N ILE A 209 -14.78 -3.09 -2.19
CA ILE A 209 -13.72 -2.58 -1.29
C ILE A 209 -12.42 -2.36 -2.07
N THR A 210 -12.00 -1.09 -2.16
CA THR A 210 -10.78 -0.69 -2.89
C THR A 210 -9.52 -0.66 -2.03
N GLY A 211 -9.65 -0.68 -0.70
CA GLY A 211 -8.52 -0.72 0.23
C GLY A 211 -8.89 -1.24 1.61
N LEU A 212 -7.89 -1.77 2.34
CA LEU A 212 -8.02 -2.12 3.76
C LEU A 212 -7.17 -1.17 4.61
N CYS A 213 -7.76 -0.70 5.71
CA CYS A 213 -7.11 0.24 6.62
C CYS A 213 -6.37 -0.45 7.77
N ARG A 214 -5.51 0.33 8.44
CA ARG A 214 -4.68 -0.06 9.59
C ARG A 214 -5.34 -1.12 10.47
N GLY A 215 -4.76 -2.31 10.50
CA GLY A 215 -5.09 -3.34 11.49
C GLY A 215 -6.47 -3.98 11.36
N THR A 216 -7.15 -3.86 10.21
CA THR A 216 -8.56 -4.32 10.04
C THR A 216 -8.82 -5.77 10.51
N PHE A 217 -7.86 -6.69 10.40
CA PHE A 217 -7.91 -8.07 10.93
C PHE A 217 -6.73 -8.39 11.87
N SER A 218 -6.04 -7.38 12.39
CA SER A 218 -4.89 -7.57 13.28
C SER A 218 -5.29 -8.37 14.53
N GLY A 219 -4.57 -9.43 14.86
CA GLY A 219 -4.89 -10.29 16.00
C GLY A 219 -6.05 -11.27 15.79
N CYS A 220 -6.58 -11.40 14.57
CA CYS A 220 -7.53 -12.46 14.19
C CYS A 220 -6.83 -13.83 14.14
N SER A 221 -6.42 -14.32 15.31
CA SER A 221 -5.56 -15.49 15.47
C SER A 221 -6.13 -16.82 14.96
N ALA A 222 -7.45 -16.91 14.77
CA ALA A 222 -8.13 -18.08 14.19
C ALA A 222 -8.43 -17.95 12.68
N LEU A 223 -8.03 -16.85 12.04
CA LEU A 223 -8.32 -16.58 10.63
C LEU A 223 -7.49 -17.51 9.73
N GLU A 224 -8.17 -18.45 9.07
CA GLU A 224 -7.60 -19.51 8.22
C GLU A 224 -7.74 -19.16 6.73
N GLU A 225 -8.80 -18.43 6.35
CA GLU A 225 -9.17 -18.18 4.95
C GLU A 225 -9.69 -16.73 4.75
N VAL A 226 -9.15 -16.03 3.75
CA VAL A 226 -9.56 -14.65 3.40
C VAL A 226 -9.82 -14.57 1.91
N HIS A 227 -11.04 -14.17 1.52
CA HIS A 227 -11.36 -13.86 0.13
C HIS A 227 -11.37 -12.34 -0.06
N LEU A 228 -10.36 -11.82 -0.78
CA LEU A 228 -10.22 -10.40 -1.08
C LEU A 228 -11.05 -10.02 -2.32
N GLY A 229 -11.70 -8.85 -2.28
CA GLY A 229 -12.47 -8.31 -3.41
C GLY A 229 -11.58 -7.90 -4.58
N LYS A 230 -12.06 -8.07 -5.82
CA LYS A 230 -11.26 -7.88 -7.06
C LYS A 230 -10.89 -6.43 -7.38
N SER A 231 -11.50 -5.45 -6.71
CA SER A 231 -11.16 -4.03 -6.85
C SER A 231 -10.13 -3.56 -5.81
N LEU A 232 -9.69 -4.44 -4.91
CA LEU A 232 -8.74 -4.10 -3.86
C LEU A 232 -7.40 -3.70 -4.48
N ASN A 233 -6.99 -2.46 -4.25
CA ASN A 233 -5.78 -1.89 -4.82
C ASN A 233 -4.69 -1.63 -3.76
N THR A 234 -5.07 -1.34 -2.52
CA THR A 234 -4.13 -1.05 -1.44
C THR A 234 -4.41 -1.89 -0.20
N LEU A 235 -3.42 -2.68 0.21
CA LEU A 235 -3.31 -3.21 1.56
C LEU A 235 -2.50 -2.22 2.39
N GLY A 236 -3.13 -1.66 3.42
CA GLY A 236 -2.51 -0.69 4.32
C GLY A 236 -2.94 0.75 4.06
N TRP A 237 -3.64 1.31 5.03
CA TRP A 237 -3.78 2.76 5.21
C TRP A 237 -3.49 3.09 6.68
N GLY A 238 -2.23 3.33 7.02
CA GLY A 238 -1.84 3.87 8.32
C GLY A 238 -0.49 3.40 8.87
N ILE A 239 -0.31 3.54 10.18
CA ILE A 239 0.91 3.14 10.90
C ILE A 239 0.51 2.17 12.02
N ASN A 240 0.89 0.90 11.86
CA ASN A 240 0.96 -0.20 12.83
C ASN A 240 -0.22 -0.37 13.85
N PRO A 241 -0.87 -1.56 13.92
CA PRO A 241 -0.55 -2.80 13.22
C PRO A 241 -0.96 -2.78 11.74
N GLY A 242 -0.39 -3.72 10.97
CA GLY A 242 -0.83 -4.00 9.60
C GLY A 242 -2.08 -4.88 9.56
N GLU A 243 -2.68 -4.99 8.37
CA GLU A 243 -4.06 -5.44 8.17
C GLU A 243 -4.29 -6.87 8.67
N PHE A 244 -3.31 -7.75 8.48
CA PHE A 244 -3.32 -9.15 8.91
C PHE A 244 -2.22 -9.44 9.95
N SER A 245 -1.74 -8.41 10.68
CA SER A 245 -0.74 -8.60 11.74
C SER A 245 -1.21 -9.67 12.71
N ASP A 246 -0.34 -10.61 13.06
CA ASP A 246 -0.60 -11.68 14.04
C ASP A 246 -1.82 -12.56 13.71
N CYS A 247 -2.22 -12.64 12.43
CA CYS A 247 -3.10 -13.68 11.89
C CYS A 247 -2.35 -15.04 11.86
N VAL A 248 -2.05 -15.58 13.04
CA VAL A 248 -1.15 -16.74 13.22
C VAL A 248 -1.64 -18.05 12.59
N SER A 249 -2.92 -18.14 12.20
CA SER A 249 -3.50 -19.31 11.51
C SER A 249 -3.62 -19.15 9.99
N LEU A 250 -3.28 -17.99 9.42
CA LEU A 250 -3.44 -17.71 8.00
C LEU A 250 -2.36 -18.43 7.18
N GLU A 251 -2.69 -19.58 6.59
CA GLU A 251 -1.74 -20.39 5.82
C GLU A 251 -1.48 -19.86 4.40
N HIS A 252 -2.47 -19.16 3.82
CA HIS A 252 -2.53 -18.77 2.42
C HIS A 252 -3.37 -17.50 2.25
N ILE A 253 -3.01 -16.62 1.31
CA ILE A 253 -3.84 -15.51 0.87
C ILE A 253 -3.57 -15.21 -0.61
N ASP A 254 -4.64 -15.20 -1.42
CA ASP A 254 -4.57 -14.77 -2.82
C ASP A 254 -4.65 -13.25 -2.89
N LEU A 255 -3.58 -12.60 -3.33
CA LEU A 255 -3.56 -11.16 -3.57
C LEU A 255 -4.10 -10.86 -4.99
N PRO A 256 -5.18 -10.05 -5.13
CA PRO A 256 -5.68 -9.65 -6.44
C PRO A 256 -4.60 -8.93 -7.26
N ASP A 257 -4.56 -9.17 -8.58
CA ASP A 257 -3.60 -8.53 -9.49
C ASP A 257 -3.78 -6.99 -9.56
N SER A 258 -4.90 -6.46 -9.06
CA SER A 258 -5.17 -5.03 -8.88
C SER A 258 -4.38 -4.37 -7.74
N VAL A 259 -3.78 -5.14 -6.83
CA VAL A 259 -3.03 -4.60 -5.67
C VAL A 259 -1.69 -4.03 -6.13
N SER A 260 -1.51 -2.72 -6.00
CA SER A 260 -0.24 -2.02 -6.28
C SER A 260 0.51 -1.60 -5.02
N THR A 261 -0.03 -1.86 -3.82
CA THR A 261 0.57 -1.41 -2.56
C THR A 261 0.27 -2.38 -1.41
N ILE A 262 1.33 -2.76 -0.68
CA ILE A 262 1.30 -3.58 0.53
C ILE A 262 2.15 -2.84 1.56
N GLN A 263 1.54 -2.10 2.49
CA GLN A 263 2.27 -1.20 3.41
C GLN A 263 2.96 -1.93 4.57
N ASN A 264 3.53 -1.15 5.49
CA ASN A 264 4.29 -1.64 6.64
C ASN A 264 3.47 -2.63 7.49
N ASP A 265 4.12 -3.67 7.98
CA ASP A 265 3.57 -4.67 8.91
C ASP A 265 2.36 -5.51 8.43
N THR A 266 1.88 -5.38 7.17
CA THR A 266 0.62 -6.00 6.70
C THR A 266 0.45 -7.50 7.02
N PHE A 267 1.52 -8.31 6.96
CA PHE A 267 1.52 -9.74 7.33
C PHE A 267 2.49 -10.07 8.48
N ASN A 268 2.93 -9.08 9.27
CA ASN A 268 3.85 -9.30 10.39
C ASN A 268 3.25 -10.31 11.38
N GLY A 269 4.01 -11.32 11.79
CA GLY A 269 3.50 -12.36 12.70
C GLY A 269 2.52 -13.37 12.09
N CYS A 270 2.30 -13.38 10.76
CA CYS A 270 1.60 -14.47 10.06
C CYS A 270 2.45 -15.76 10.06
N THR A 271 2.60 -16.38 11.22
CA THR A 271 3.54 -17.48 11.46
C THR A 271 3.22 -18.75 10.69
N ALA A 272 1.97 -18.95 10.27
CA ALA A 272 1.52 -20.08 9.45
C ALA A 272 1.60 -19.85 7.92
N LEU A 273 1.79 -18.61 7.44
CA LEU A 273 1.79 -18.29 6.01
C LEU A 273 2.93 -19.04 5.30
N LYS A 274 2.61 -19.85 4.29
CA LYS A 274 3.56 -20.79 3.64
C LYS A 274 4.19 -20.21 2.38
N SER A 275 3.39 -19.51 1.59
CA SER A 275 3.77 -18.93 0.31
C SER A 275 3.12 -17.57 0.10
N ILE A 276 3.73 -16.73 -0.75
CA ILE A 276 3.10 -15.49 -1.23
C ILE A 276 3.51 -15.20 -2.68
N LYS A 277 2.52 -14.77 -3.49
CA LYS A 277 2.73 -14.14 -4.80
C LYS A 277 2.58 -12.64 -4.62
N VAL A 278 3.65 -11.87 -4.83
CA VAL A 278 3.57 -10.40 -4.86
C VAL A 278 3.00 -9.98 -6.23
N PRO A 279 1.92 -9.19 -6.30
CA PRO A 279 1.34 -8.75 -7.58
C PRO A 279 2.27 -7.87 -8.42
N GLU A 280 2.07 -7.88 -9.75
CA GLU A 280 2.95 -7.24 -10.74
C GLU A 280 3.22 -5.75 -10.48
N HIS A 281 2.24 -5.01 -9.97
CA HIS A 281 2.31 -3.54 -9.86
C HIS A 281 2.81 -3.02 -8.49
N VAL A 282 3.38 -3.88 -7.65
CA VAL A 282 3.93 -3.49 -6.34
C VAL A 282 5.34 -2.90 -6.50
N GLU A 283 5.47 -1.59 -6.27
CA GLU A 283 6.77 -0.88 -6.34
C GLU A 283 7.74 -1.32 -5.22
N ALA A 284 7.23 -1.68 -4.04
CA ALA A 284 8.05 -2.01 -2.88
C ALA A 284 7.39 -3.05 -1.97
N ILE A 285 8.20 -3.95 -1.41
CA ILE A 285 7.87 -4.64 -0.16
C ILE A 285 8.26 -3.70 0.97
N TYR A 286 7.27 -3.15 1.68
CA TYR A 286 7.43 -2.15 2.73
C TYR A 286 8.02 -2.72 4.05
N GLU A 287 8.17 -1.88 5.08
CA GLU A 287 8.86 -2.30 6.31
C GLU A 287 8.13 -3.45 7.00
N ARG A 288 8.86 -4.48 7.41
CA ARG A 288 8.34 -5.61 8.21
C ARG A 288 7.14 -6.37 7.62
N VAL A 289 6.80 -6.21 6.33
CA VAL A 289 5.60 -6.80 5.70
C VAL A 289 5.42 -8.28 6.05
N PHE A 290 6.49 -9.07 5.95
CA PHE A 290 6.53 -10.51 6.28
C PHE A 290 7.45 -10.81 7.48
N MET A 291 7.64 -9.83 8.38
CA MET A 291 8.44 -10.05 9.57
C MET A 291 7.81 -11.15 10.44
N ASN A 292 8.62 -12.06 10.96
CA ASN A 292 8.18 -13.23 11.74
C ASN A 292 7.24 -14.21 11.00
N CYS A 293 7.13 -14.18 9.67
CA CYS A 293 6.45 -15.22 8.89
C CYS A 293 7.28 -16.52 8.89
N THR A 294 7.31 -17.23 10.02
CA THR A 294 8.23 -18.37 10.26
C THR A 294 8.01 -19.58 9.34
N SER A 295 6.81 -19.73 8.78
CA SER A 295 6.49 -20.80 7.83
C SER A 295 6.71 -20.41 6.36
N LEU A 296 6.99 -19.14 6.06
CA LEU A 296 7.13 -18.63 4.71
C LEU A 296 8.38 -19.22 4.05
N ALA A 297 8.15 -20.06 3.04
CA ALA A 297 9.18 -20.86 2.37
C ALA A 297 9.28 -20.53 0.87
N GLU A 298 8.19 -20.04 0.26
CA GLU A 298 8.11 -19.70 -1.17
C GLU A 298 7.62 -18.26 -1.35
N VAL A 299 8.44 -17.42 -1.96
CA VAL A 299 8.12 -16.01 -2.24
C VAL A 299 8.33 -15.77 -3.73
N ASP A 300 7.27 -15.45 -4.45
CA ASP A 300 7.34 -14.97 -5.82
C ASP A 300 7.34 -13.44 -5.82
N LEU A 301 8.50 -12.87 -6.17
CA LEU A 301 8.72 -11.42 -6.34
C LEU A 301 8.60 -10.97 -7.81
N ASN A 302 8.30 -11.88 -8.73
CA ASN A 302 8.37 -11.65 -10.18
C ASN A 302 7.30 -12.49 -10.92
N PRO A 303 6.01 -12.35 -10.56
CA PRO A 303 4.93 -13.09 -11.20
C PRO A 303 4.96 -12.87 -12.71
N ASN A 304 4.62 -13.92 -13.46
CA ASN A 304 4.55 -13.92 -14.93
C ASN A 304 5.86 -13.53 -15.66
N ASN A 305 6.96 -13.26 -14.94
CA ASN A 305 8.25 -12.73 -15.38
C ASN A 305 8.23 -11.26 -15.88
N ASP A 306 7.27 -10.42 -15.45
CA ASP A 306 7.42 -8.97 -15.64
C ASP A 306 8.22 -8.34 -14.51
N TYR A 307 9.46 -8.00 -14.82
CA TYR A 307 10.40 -7.34 -13.91
C TYR A 307 10.05 -5.87 -13.63
N SER A 308 9.07 -5.25 -14.30
CA SER A 308 9.02 -3.79 -14.48
C SER A 308 8.88 -2.92 -13.22
N TYR A 309 8.19 -3.37 -12.18
CA TYR A 309 7.73 -2.48 -11.08
C TYR A 309 8.55 -2.57 -9.79
N LEU A 310 8.91 -3.77 -9.29
CA LEU A 310 9.49 -3.90 -7.95
C LEU A 310 10.90 -3.27 -7.86
N ARG A 311 10.99 -2.13 -7.16
CA ARG A 311 12.22 -1.34 -6.94
C ARG A 311 12.86 -1.62 -5.59
N TYR A 312 12.08 -1.88 -4.54
CA TYR A 312 12.60 -1.86 -3.15
C TYR A 312 12.14 -3.05 -2.30
N ILE A 313 13.07 -3.59 -1.51
CA ILE A 313 12.77 -4.50 -0.40
C ILE A 313 13.20 -3.78 0.88
N LYS A 314 12.22 -3.32 1.67
CA LYS A 314 12.43 -2.40 2.78
C LYS A 314 12.89 -3.08 4.07
N LYS A 315 13.18 -2.21 5.05
CA LYS A 315 13.79 -2.58 6.31
C LYS A 315 13.00 -3.69 7.02
N ASP A 316 13.74 -4.70 7.51
CA ASP A 316 13.19 -5.86 8.22
C ASP A 316 12.10 -6.66 7.43
N ALA A 317 11.91 -6.44 6.12
CA ALA A 317 10.74 -6.90 5.35
C ALA A 317 10.42 -8.41 5.42
N PHE A 318 11.43 -9.27 5.40
CA PHE A 318 11.33 -10.73 5.56
C PHE A 318 12.06 -11.23 6.82
N ARG A 319 12.31 -10.34 7.80
CA ARG A 319 13.09 -10.68 8.99
C ARG A 319 12.45 -11.84 9.76
N ASN A 320 13.28 -12.80 10.18
CA ASN A 320 12.86 -14.04 10.85
C ASN A 320 11.96 -14.97 9.99
N CYS A 321 11.98 -14.88 8.66
CA CYS A 321 11.40 -15.91 7.76
C CYS A 321 12.25 -17.21 7.81
N THR A 322 12.18 -17.91 8.94
CA THR A 322 13.03 -19.09 9.27
C THR A 322 12.73 -20.34 8.45
N SER A 323 11.79 -20.29 7.49
CA SER A 323 11.56 -21.37 6.51
C SER A 323 11.96 -21.03 5.07
N LEU A 324 12.35 -19.79 4.80
CA LEU A 324 12.81 -19.36 3.48
C LEU A 324 14.19 -19.96 3.18
N GLU A 325 14.25 -20.93 2.26
CA GLU A 325 15.52 -21.61 1.91
C GLU A 325 16.26 -20.92 0.75
N LYS A 326 15.52 -20.24 -0.13
CA LYS A 326 16.03 -19.55 -1.32
C LYS A 326 15.17 -18.33 -1.65
N ILE A 327 15.74 -17.33 -2.33
CA ILE A 327 14.97 -16.27 -2.98
C ILE A 327 15.67 -15.73 -4.24
N GLU A 328 14.89 -15.30 -5.23
CA GLU A 328 15.38 -14.59 -6.41
C GLU A 328 14.90 -13.13 -6.37
N ILE A 329 15.84 -12.20 -6.54
CA ILE A 329 15.62 -10.75 -6.49
C ILE A 329 15.66 -10.21 -7.94
N PRO A 330 14.55 -9.63 -8.45
CA PRO A 330 14.41 -9.28 -9.86
C PRO A 330 15.41 -8.22 -10.40
N GLU A 331 15.60 -8.16 -11.72
CA GLU A 331 16.57 -7.27 -12.39
C GLU A 331 16.36 -5.76 -12.12
N ASN A 332 15.19 -5.35 -11.67
CA ASN A 332 14.84 -3.95 -11.40
C ASN A 332 14.89 -3.51 -9.93
N VAL A 333 15.25 -4.39 -9.00
CA VAL A 333 15.41 -3.99 -7.59
C VAL A 333 16.64 -3.08 -7.45
N ASP A 334 16.42 -1.85 -7.01
CA ASP A 334 17.45 -0.85 -6.72
C ASP A 334 18.10 -1.07 -5.35
N HIS A 335 17.33 -1.56 -4.38
CA HIS A 335 17.69 -1.54 -2.97
C HIS A 335 17.09 -2.71 -2.18
N ILE A 336 17.95 -3.39 -1.43
CA ILE A 336 17.60 -4.24 -0.29
C ILE A 336 18.09 -3.50 0.96
N ASP A 337 17.14 -2.97 1.73
CA ASP A 337 17.39 -2.12 2.90
C ASP A 337 17.92 -2.95 4.11
N GLU A 338 18.16 -2.27 5.23
CA GLU A 338 18.69 -2.84 6.48
C GLU A 338 17.90 -4.07 6.98
N ASN A 339 18.59 -5.13 7.40
CA ASN A 339 18.00 -6.32 8.03
C ASN A 339 16.91 -7.05 7.21
N ALA A 340 16.75 -6.75 5.90
CA ALA A 340 15.62 -7.22 5.08
C ALA A 340 15.37 -8.74 5.17
N PHE A 341 16.41 -9.57 5.24
CA PHE A 341 16.34 -11.02 5.43
C PHE A 341 17.07 -11.48 6.70
N ALA A 342 17.28 -10.59 7.68
CA ALA A 342 17.96 -10.95 8.92
C ALA A 342 17.20 -12.08 9.66
N GLY A 343 17.92 -13.05 10.21
CA GLY A 343 17.34 -14.20 10.90
C GLY A 343 16.61 -15.21 9.99
N CYS A 344 16.77 -15.17 8.66
CA CYS A 344 16.29 -16.22 7.77
C CYS A 344 17.20 -17.47 7.86
N THR A 345 17.13 -18.18 8.98
CA THR A 345 18.13 -19.20 9.39
C THR A 345 18.31 -20.41 8.47
N LYS A 346 17.42 -20.62 7.48
CA LYS A 346 17.55 -21.65 6.42
C LYS A 346 17.97 -21.10 5.06
N LEU A 347 18.10 -19.78 4.91
CA LEU A 347 18.34 -19.13 3.62
C LEU A 347 19.76 -19.42 3.14
N LYS A 348 19.87 -20.32 2.15
CA LYS A 348 21.14 -20.85 1.59
C LYS A 348 21.46 -20.29 0.21
N GLU A 349 20.47 -19.76 -0.50
CA GLU A 349 20.63 -19.25 -1.86
C GLU A 349 19.89 -17.93 -2.05
N VAL A 350 20.62 -16.86 -2.38
CA VAL A 350 20.04 -15.57 -2.76
C VAL A 350 20.56 -15.21 -4.15
N THR A 351 19.68 -15.24 -5.14
CA THR A 351 20.00 -14.82 -6.51
C THR A 351 19.63 -13.36 -6.69
N VAL A 352 20.60 -12.48 -6.99
CA VAL A 352 20.37 -11.05 -7.25
C VAL A 352 20.65 -10.76 -8.72
N LEU A 353 19.59 -10.58 -9.50
CA LEU A 353 19.70 -10.33 -10.93
C LEU A 353 19.99 -8.85 -11.23
N SER A 354 19.55 -7.91 -10.41
CA SER A 354 19.90 -6.48 -10.57
C SER A 354 21.41 -6.25 -10.37
N PRO A 355 22.17 -5.83 -11.40
CA PRO A 355 23.62 -5.58 -11.26
C PRO A 355 23.93 -4.41 -10.31
N ASN A 356 22.95 -3.51 -10.16
CA ASN A 356 23.05 -2.23 -9.46
C ASN A 356 22.30 -2.23 -8.11
N CYS A 357 21.73 -3.34 -7.66
CA CYS A 357 21.06 -3.43 -6.37
C CYS A 357 22.02 -3.03 -5.23
N VAL A 358 21.70 -1.98 -4.49
CA VAL A 358 22.32 -1.73 -3.18
C VAL A 358 21.84 -2.80 -2.22
N ILE A 359 22.74 -3.30 -1.38
CA ILE A 359 22.42 -4.22 -0.30
C ILE A 359 23.03 -3.62 0.96
N GLU A 360 22.19 -3.23 1.90
CA GLU A 360 22.61 -2.50 3.10
C GLU A 360 23.16 -3.42 4.19
N TYR A 361 23.65 -2.80 5.27
CA TYR A 361 24.23 -3.56 6.36
C TYR A 361 23.20 -4.54 6.97
N ASN A 362 23.72 -5.69 7.40
CA ASN A 362 22.99 -6.76 8.07
C ASN A 362 21.76 -7.34 7.33
N SER A 363 21.52 -7.01 6.04
CA SER A 363 20.39 -7.56 5.26
C SER A 363 20.32 -9.09 5.24
N PHE A 364 21.44 -9.81 5.45
CA PHE A 364 21.50 -11.27 5.60
C PHE A 364 22.16 -11.72 6.92
N GLU A 365 22.12 -10.91 7.97
CA GLU A 365 22.65 -11.29 9.29
C GLU A 365 21.87 -12.48 9.88
N GLY A 366 22.56 -13.52 10.37
CA GLY A 366 21.91 -14.69 10.95
C GLY A 366 21.17 -15.60 9.96
N CYS A 367 21.46 -15.49 8.66
CA CYS A 367 21.08 -16.51 7.67
C CYS A 367 21.89 -17.81 7.84
N ASP A 368 21.62 -18.83 7.02
CA ASP A 368 22.38 -20.10 7.04
C ASP A 368 23.88 -19.82 6.80
N PRO A 369 24.81 -20.36 7.63
CA PRO A 369 26.26 -20.18 7.45
C PRO A 369 26.82 -20.69 6.11
N SER A 370 26.04 -21.43 5.32
CA SER A 370 26.37 -21.87 3.96
C SER A 370 25.78 -20.99 2.84
N LEU A 371 25.16 -19.85 3.17
CA LEU A 371 24.55 -18.91 2.21
C LEU A 371 25.50 -18.52 1.06
N VAL A 372 25.07 -18.86 -0.15
CA VAL A 372 25.64 -18.41 -1.42
C VAL A 372 24.81 -17.26 -1.97
N ILE A 373 25.46 -16.12 -2.19
CA ILE A 373 24.92 -15.00 -2.97
C ILE A 373 25.29 -15.25 -4.43
N LYS A 374 24.29 -15.43 -5.30
CA LYS A 374 24.48 -15.57 -6.75
C LYS A 374 24.16 -14.26 -7.43
N ALA A 375 25.10 -13.65 -8.15
CA ALA A 375 24.81 -12.41 -8.88
C ALA A 375 25.73 -12.21 -10.09
N TYR A 376 25.46 -11.18 -10.90
CA TYR A 376 26.32 -10.84 -12.02
C TYR A 376 27.72 -10.42 -11.54
N LYS A 377 28.77 -10.88 -12.23
CA LYS A 377 30.15 -10.46 -11.97
C LYS A 377 30.32 -8.95 -12.22
N GLY A 378 30.97 -8.26 -11.29
CA GLY A 378 31.14 -6.80 -11.23
C GLY A 378 30.02 -6.05 -10.50
N SER A 379 28.94 -6.75 -10.11
CA SER A 379 27.77 -6.15 -9.46
C SER A 379 28.07 -5.54 -8.08
N LYS A 380 27.10 -4.80 -7.54
CA LYS A 380 27.11 -4.41 -6.13
C LYS A 380 26.93 -5.62 -5.18
N ALA A 381 26.20 -6.66 -5.62
CA ALA A 381 25.98 -7.88 -4.83
C ALA A 381 27.26 -8.73 -4.68
N GLU A 382 28.11 -8.84 -5.71
CA GLU A 382 29.45 -9.46 -5.59
C GLU A 382 30.28 -8.75 -4.50
N LYS A 383 30.35 -7.41 -4.56
CA LYS A 383 31.07 -6.59 -3.58
C LYS A 383 30.48 -6.68 -2.16
N TYR A 384 29.17 -6.87 -2.05
CA TYR A 384 28.52 -7.13 -0.78
C TYR A 384 28.93 -8.50 -0.20
N ALA A 385 28.94 -9.55 -1.03
CA ALA A 385 29.38 -10.87 -0.61
C ALA A 385 30.85 -10.84 -0.15
N GLU A 386 31.75 -10.23 -0.94
CA GLU A 386 33.16 -10.02 -0.59
C GLU A 386 33.33 -9.25 0.74
N ARG A 387 32.60 -8.15 0.93
CA ARG A 387 32.71 -7.29 2.13
C ARG A 387 32.31 -7.99 3.41
N ASN A 388 31.28 -8.85 3.35
CA ASN A 388 30.68 -9.48 4.52
C ASN A 388 31.10 -10.95 4.71
N GLY A 389 31.86 -11.53 3.77
CA GLY A 389 32.38 -12.89 3.86
C GLY A 389 31.43 -14.01 3.41
N PHE A 390 30.37 -13.68 2.64
CA PHE A 390 29.47 -14.68 2.07
C PHE A 390 30.12 -15.44 0.90
N ALA A 391 29.67 -16.67 0.65
CA ALA A 391 30.04 -17.38 -0.57
C ALA A 391 29.41 -16.69 -1.80
N PHE A 392 30.14 -16.67 -2.92
CA PHE A 392 29.69 -16.00 -4.15
C PHE A 392 29.72 -16.93 -5.37
N GLU A 393 28.66 -16.89 -6.16
CA GLU A 393 28.57 -17.57 -7.46
C GLU A 393 28.21 -16.56 -8.56
N ALA A 394 28.97 -16.56 -9.66
CA ALA A 394 28.73 -15.65 -10.77
C ALA A 394 27.64 -16.21 -11.71
N VAL A 395 26.43 -15.63 -11.67
CA VAL A 395 25.38 -15.99 -12.64
C VAL A 395 25.78 -15.50 -14.03
N GLN A 396 25.50 -16.31 -15.05
CA GLN A 396 25.68 -15.87 -16.44
C GLN A 396 24.50 -15.00 -16.85
N LYS A 397 24.72 -14.00 -17.71
CA LYS A 397 23.61 -13.29 -18.35
C LYS A 397 22.73 -14.29 -19.08
N LYS A 398 21.47 -14.39 -18.66
CA LYS A 398 20.43 -15.08 -19.40
C LYS A 398 20.25 -14.34 -20.72
N VAL A 399 20.94 -14.81 -21.77
CA VAL A 399 20.69 -14.34 -23.13
C VAL A 399 19.31 -14.88 -23.51
N PRO A 400 18.29 -14.02 -23.66
CA PRO A 400 16.94 -14.51 -23.93
C PRO A 400 16.94 -15.31 -25.22
N THR A 401 16.37 -16.50 -25.18
CA THR A 401 16.30 -17.37 -26.36
C THR A 401 15.51 -16.70 -27.47
N GLU A 402 15.77 -17.09 -28.71
CA GLU A 402 15.06 -16.60 -29.90
C GLU A 402 13.54 -16.91 -29.87
N GLU A 403 13.10 -17.75 -28.93
CA GLU A 403 11.70 -18.07 -28.63
C GLU A 403 11.15 -17.13 -27.53
N GLU A 404 11.83 -16.99 -26.39
CA GLU A 404 11.47 -16.00 -25.34
C GLU A 404 11.42 -14.57 -25.88
N ARG A 405 12.32 -14.19 -26.80
CA ARG A 405 12.30 -12.87 -27.47
C ARG A 405 11.04 -12.68 -28.30
N LYS A 406 10.59 -13.72 -29.02
CA LYS A 406 9.35 -13.68 -29.82
C LYS A 406 8.11 -13.77 -28.97
N GLU A 407 8.18 -14.37 -27.78
CA GLU A 407 7.09 -14.34 -26.82
C GLU A 407 6.96 -12.95 -26.18
N ALA A 408 8.07 -12.29 -25.81
CA ALA A 408 8.07 -10.91 -25.35
C ALA A 408 7.57 -9.93 -26.45
N GLU A 409 8.06 -10.06 -27.69
CA GLU A 409 7.57 -9.29 -28.85
C GLU A 409 6.08 -9.53 -29.12
N ARG A 410 5.56 -10.74 -28.83
CA ARG A 410 4.12 -11.06 -28.93
C ARG A 410 3.30 -10.45 -27.81
N LYS A 411 3.71 -10.61 -26.53
CA LYS A 411 3.02 -10.02 -25.38
C LYS A 411 2.92 -8.50 -25.53
N GLN A 412 4.00 -7.83 -25.90
CA GLN A 412 3.99 -6.38 -26.15
C GLN A 412 3.03 -5.99 -27.28
N ALA A 413 2.96 -6.75 -28.38
CA ALA A 413 2.02 -6.49 -29.47
C ALA A 413 0.55 -6.83 -29.11
N GLU A 414 0.33 -7.75 -28.18
CA GLU A 414 -1.00 -8.11 -27.66
C GLU A 414 -1.50 -7.04 -26.68
N GLU A 415 -0.65 -6.61 -25.74
CA GLU A 415 -0.91 -5.46 -24.86
C GLU A 415 -1.12 -4.14 -25.64
N GLU A 416 -0.29 -3.86 -26.66
CA GLU A 416 -0.44 -2.66 -27.50
C GLU A 416 -1.81 -2.68 -28.21
N LYS A 417 -2.21 -3.83 -28.74
CA LYS A 417 -3.53 -4.04 -29.36
C LYS A 417 -4.67 -3.91 -28.35
N GLU A 418 -4.55 -4.45 -27.14
CA GLU A 418 -5.58 -4.31 -26.09
C GLU A 418 -5.71 -2.85 -25.63
N ARG A 419 -4.59 -2.11 -25.52
CA ARG A 419 -4.58 -0.67 -25.24
C ARG A 419 -5.23 0.13 -26.37
N GLU A 420 -4.99 -0.21 -27.64
CA GLU A 420 -5.71 0.38 -28.79
C GLU A 420 -7.22 0.10 -28.75
N GLU A 421 -7.64 -1.15 -28.50
CA GLU A 421 -9.05 -1.53 -28.43
C GLU A 421 -9.76 -0.87 -27.24
N ALA A 422 -9.10 -0.75 -26.08
CA ALA A 422 -9.61 -0.01 -24.92
C ALA A 422 -9.72 1.50 -25.18
N ALA A 423 -8.74 2.10 -25.87
CA ALA A 423 -8.79 3.52 -26.26
C ALA A 423 -9.95 3.80 -27.24
N LEU A 424 -10.13 2.95 -28.25
CA LEU A 424 -11.25 3.04 -29.19
C LEU A 424 -12.61 2.87 -28.51
N LYS A 425 -12.71 1.96 -27.53
CA LYS A 425 -13.93 1.79 -26.71
C LYS A 425 -14.24 3.06 -25.91
N ARG A 426 -13.24 3.64 -25.26
CA ARG A 426 -13.38 4.90 -24.50
C ARG A 426 -13.79 6.08 -25.38
N GLU A 427 -13.20 6.20 -26.57
CA GLU A 427 -13.57 7.24 -27.56
C GLU A 427 -15.02 7.07 -28.05
N ALA A 428 -15.52 5.83 -28.16
CA ALA A 428 -16.91 5.55 -28.51
C ALA A 428 -17.89 5.88 -27.36
N GLU A 429 -17.54 5.53 -26.13
CA GLU A 429 -18.31 5.86 -24.92
C GLU A 429 -18.40 7.38 -24.69
N GLU A 430 -17.30 8.11 -24.91
CA GLU A 430 -17.25 9.57 -24.83
C GLU A 430 -18.15 10.22 -25.88
N LYS A 431 -18.12 9.76 -27.14
CA LYS A 431 -19.02 10.25 -28.21
C LYS A 431 -20.49 9.90 -27.98
N GLU A 432 -20.79 8.76 -27.37
CA GLU A 432 -22.16 8.43 -26.98
C GLU A 432 -22.65 9.34 -25.83
N LYS A 433 -21.76 9.67 -24.88
CA LYS A 433 -22.04 10.65 -23.83
C LYS A 433 -22.25 12.06 -24.38
N GLU A 434 -21.36 12.57 -25.25
CA GLU A 434 -21.53 13.86 -25.94
C GLU A 434 -22.88 13.93 -26.67
N LYS A 435 -23.24 12.86 -27.39
CA LYS A 435 -24.51 12.73 -28.09
C LYS A 435 -25.71 12.71 -27.13
N ALA A 436 -25.59 12.06 -25.97
CA ALA A 436 -26.63 12.06 -24.94
C ALA A 436 -26.80 13.45 -24.29
N GLU A 437 -25.70 14.14 -24.00
CA GLU A 437 -25.72 15.53 -23.51
C GLU A 437 -26.28 16.51 -24.55
N LEU A 438 -25.98 16.33 -25.83
CA LEU A 438 -26.57 17.10 -26.93
C LEU A 438 -28.07 16.81 -27.11
N ILE A 439 -28.51 15.55 -26.97
CA ILE A 439 -29.94 15.22 -26.97
C ILE A 439 -30.65 15.87 -25.77
N LYS A 440 -29.98 15.92 -24.62
CA LYS A 440 -30.50 16.57 -23.41
C LYS A 440 -30.59 18.09 -23.59
N SER A 441 -29.53 18.77 -24.05
CA SER A 441 -29.58 20.23 -24.30
C SER A 441 -30.61 20.59 -25.36
N LEU A 442 -30.76 19.79 -26.42
CA LEU A 442 -31.85 19.93 -27.39
C LEU A 442 -33.25 19.67 -26.82
N SER A 443 -33.38 19.00 -25.66
CA SER A 443 -34.66 18.88 -24.94
C SER A 443 -34.89 20.05 -23.96
N ASP A 444 -33.84 20.55 -23.32
CA ASP A 444 -33.88 21.67 -22.36
C ASP A 444 -34.06 23.03 -23.08
N GLU A 445 -33.44 23.23 -24.26
CA GLU A 445 -33.63 24.42 -25.11
C GLU A 445 -34.84 24.31 -26.07
N GLY A 446 -35.35 23.08 -26.28
CA GLY A 446 -36.11 22.72 -27.48
C GLY A 446 -37.62 22.56 -27.37
N MET A 447 -38.29 22.97 -26.28
CA MET A 447 -39.75 23.11 -26.23
C MET A 447 -40.26 24.35 -27.02
N ARG A 448 -39.78 24.47 -28.27
CA ARG A 448 -40.19 25.41 -29.32
C ARG A 448 -40.22 24.71 -30.70
N GLY A 449 -40.89 23.56 -30.76
CA GLY A 449 -41.27 22.93 -32.04
C GLY A 449 -42.29 23.76 -32.85
N ASP A 450 -42.86 24.79 -32.24
CA ASP A 450 -43.66 25.84 -32.85
C ASP A 450 -42.73 26.95 -33.37
N ILE A 451 -42.27 26.81 -34.62
CA ILE A 451 -41.27 27.71 -35.23
C ILE A 451 -41.93 28.97 -35.83
N ASN A 452 -43.26 28.97 -36.01
CA ASN A 452 -44.02 30.09 -36.58
C ASN A 452 -44.90 30.84 -35.55
N GLY A 453 -45.13 30.28 -34.36
CA GLY A 453 -45.92 30.87 -33.27
C GLY A 453 -47.42 30.57 -33.36
N ASP A 454 -47.85 29.50 -34.03
CA ASP A 454 -49.26 29.13 -34.18
C ASP A 454 -49.76 28.07 -33.18
N GLY A 455 -48.86 27.50 -32.37
CA GLY A 455 -49.16 26.48 -31.36
C GLY A 455 -49.33 25.05 -31.90
N VAL A 456 -49.12 24.79 -33.19
CA VAL A 456 -49.40 23.50 -33.85
C VAL A 456 -48.17 22.99 -34.63
N ILE A 457 -47.29 22.29 -33.91
CA ILE A 457 -46.12 21.59 -34.47
C ILE A 457 -46.56 20.73 -35.66
N ASN A 458 -46.14 21.09 -36.87
CA ASN A 458 -46.57 20.40 -38.09
C ASN A 458 -45.39 20.01 -38.99
N VAL A 459 -45.71 19.34 -40.11
CA VAL A 459 -44.71 18.74 -41.00
C VAL A 459 -43.79 19.78 -41.64
N PHE A 460 -44.24 21.03 -41.82
CA PHE A 460 -43.40 22.08 -42.39
C PHE A 460 -42.31 22.57 -41.43
N ASP A 461 -42.57 22.60 -40.12
CA ASP A 461 -41.57 22.97 -39.11
C ASP A 461 -40.47 21.91 -39.03
N VAL A 462 -40.85 20.64 -39.01
CA VAL A 462 -39.92 19.50 -39.04
C VAL A 462 -39.08 19.49 -40.34
N MET A 463 -39.65 19.87 -41.49
CA MET A 463 -38.91 20.02 -42.75
C MET A 463 -38.06 21.30 -42.84
N ARG A 464 -38.30 22.29 -41.98
CA ARG A 464 -37.48 23.50 -41.86
C ARG A 464 -36.26 23.24 -41.00
N TYR A 465 -36.46 22.68 -39.81
CA TYR A 465 -35.41 22.30 -38.87
C TYR A 465 -34.36 21.36 -39.50
N LYS A 466 -34.82 20.37 -40.29
CA LYS A 466 -33.92 19.48 -41.07
C LYS A 466 -33.09 20.15 -42.17
N ARG A 467 -33.28 21.44 -42.45
CA ARG A 467 -32.53 22.20 -43.48
C ARG A 467 -31.52 23.17 -42.87
N GLU A 468 -31.44 23.24 -41.55
CA GLU A 468 -30.48 24.07 -40.80
C GLU A 468 -29.45 23.20 -40.04
N ILE A 469 -29.57 21.86 -40.16
CA ILE A 469 -28.74 20.82 -39.51
C ILE A 469 -27.91 20.00 -40.54
N VAL A 470 -27.98 20.36 -41.83
CA VAL A 470 -27.24 19.73 -42.95
C VAL A 470 -26.50 20.79 -43.75
#